data_AF-A0A5B0RE22-F1
#
_entry.id   AF-A0A5B0RE22-F1
#
_cell.length_a   1.000
_cell.length_b   1.000
_cell.length_c   1.000
_cell.angle_alpha   90.00
_cell.angle_beta   90.00
_cell.angle_gamma   90.00
#
_symmetry.space_group_name_H-M   'P 1'
#
loop_
_entity.id
_entity.type
_entity.pdbx_description
1 polymer ?
#
loop_
_entity_poly.entity_id
_entity_poly.type
_entity_poly.pdbx_seq_one_letter_code
_entity_poly.pdbx_strand_id
1 'polypeptide(L)'
;MMKTKENRGLLFVSYQSEIADGFQFVQKTWSNNPRFPAQTAANVTAGLDLLAGQTSDESPRTAQNIIPLGSEGNTDPNNTLTAFQPFIVPLGSVQ
;
A
#
# COMPACT_ATOMS: atom_id res chain seq x y z
N MET A 1 23.79 8.56 4.20
CA MET A 1 22.61 7.79 3.77
C MET A 1 22.82 7.39 2.30
N MET A 2 22.78 6.09 1.98
CA MET A 2 23.01 5.61 0.62
C MET A 2 21.72 5.74 -0.19
N LYS A 3 21.79 6.32 -1.40
CA LYS A 3 20.64 6.50 -2.30
C LYS A 3 20.74 5.56 -3.50
N THR A 4 19.60 5.19 -4.08
CA THR A 4 19.53 4.51 -5.38
C THR A 4 20.28 5.34 -6.43
N LYS A 5 21.30 4.76 -7.06
CA LYS A 5 22.09 5.40 -8.13
C LYS A 5 21.77 4.87 -9.52
N GLU A 6 21.40 3.59 -9.60
CA GLU A 6 21.05 2.91 -10.84
C GLU A 6 19.62 2.37 -10.78
N ASN A 7 18.96 2.25 -11.93
CA ASN A 7 17.63 1.67 -12.04
C ASN A 7 17.68 0.16 -11.70
N ARG A 8 16.75 -0.27 -10.85
CA ARG A 8 16.52 -1.66 -10.48
C ARG A 8 15.07 -1.80 -10.01
N GLY A 9 14.49 -2.98 -10.17
CA GLY A 9 13.11 -3.19 -9.77
C GLY A 9 12.58 -4.54 -10.22
N LEU A 10 11.27 -4.59 -10.42
CA LEU A 10 10.52 -5.78 -10.78
C LEU A 10 9.86 -5.57 -12.14
N LEU A 11 10.07 -6.51 -13.07
CA LEU A 11 9.20 -6.66 -14.24
C LEU A 11 7.95 -7.42 -13.78
N PHE A 12 6.91 -6.67 -13.40
CA PHE A 12 5.68 -7.25 -12.88
C PHE A 12 4.83 -7.86 -14.01
N VAL A 13 4.44 -9.12 -13.86
CA VAL A 13 3.57 -9.85 -14.79
C VAL A 13 2.55 -10.62 -13.96
N SER A 14 1.26 -10.42 -14.27
CA SER A 14 0.15 -11.19 -13.68
C SER A 14 -0.76 -11.74 -14.76
N TYR A 15 -1.36 -12.89 -14.50
CA TYR A 15 -2.30 -13.55 -15.40
C TYR A 15 -3.65 -13.67 -14.73
N GLN A 16 -4.70 -13.32 -15.46
CA GLN A 16 -6.08 -13.33 -15.02
C GLN A 16 -6.98 -13.44 -16.25
N SER A 17 -8.17 -14.04 -16.10
CA SER A 17 -9.18 -14.07 -17.18
C SER A 17 -9.78 -12.70 -17.45
N GLU A 18 -9.86 -11.85 -16.42
CA GLU A 18 -10.38 -10.50 -16.48
C GLU A 18 -9.48 -9.57 -15.66
N ILE A 19 -8.91 -8.53 -16.30
CA ILE A 19 -8.00 -7.58 -15.65
C ILE A 19 -8.76 -6.79 -14.58
N ALA A 20 -10.03 -6.48 -14.83
CA ALA A 20 -10.88 -5.73 -13.92
C ALA A 20 -11.04 -6.43 -12.56
N ASP A 21 -11.06 -7.77 -12.54
CA ASP A 21 -11.24 -8.60 -11.34
C ASP A 21 -9.91 -9.03 -10.70
N GLY A 22 -8.81 -8.94 -11.45
CA GLY A 22 -7.46 -9.30 -11.00
C GLY A 22 -6.63 -8.09 -10.60
N PHE A 23 -5.61 -7.78 -11.40
CA PHE A 23 -4.64 -6.71 -11.13
C PHE A 23 -5.31 -5.37 -10.82
N GLN A 24 -6.30 -4.95 -11.62
CA GLN A 24 -6.95 -3.66 -11.42
C GLN A 24 -7.71 -3.61 -10.09
N PHE A 25 -8.39 -4.71 -9.71
CA PHE A 25 -9.12 -4.79 -8.45
C PHE A 25 -8.17 -4.75 -7.25
N VAL A 26 -7.12 -5.57 -7.25
CA VAL A 26 -6.14 -5.61 -6.15
C VAL A 26 -5.50 -4.23 -5.98
N GLN A 27 -5.04 -3.61 -7.07
CA GLN A 27 -4.38 -2.31 -6.96
C GLN A 27 -5.34 -1.21 -6.48
N LYS A 28 -6.54 -1.09 -7.07
CA LYS A 28 -7.46 0.02 -6.77
C LYS A 28 -8.29 -0.20 -5.52
N THR A 29 -8.85 -1.39 -5.35
CA THR A 29 -9.82 -1.69 -4.29
C THR A 29 -9.12 -2.11 -3.00
N TRP A 30 -7.92 -2.69 -3.08
CA TRP A 30 -7.15 -3.13 -1.90
C TRP A 30 -5.98 -2.22 -1.61
N SER A 31 -4.91 -2.26 -2.42
CA SER A 31 -3.65 -1.57 -2.10
C SER A 31 -3.77 -0.05 -2.01
N ASN A 32 -4.60 0.56 -2.87
CA ASN A 32 -4.85 2.01 -2.89
C ASN A 32 -6.01 2.44 -1.98
N ASN A 33 -6.65 1.50 -1.27
CA ASN A 33 -7.80 1.79 -0.43
C ASN A 33 -7.42 1.70 1.05
N PRO A 34 -7.29 2.82 1.76
CA PRO A 34 -6.88 2.80 3.17
C PRO A 34 -7.88 2.09 4.09
N ARG A 35 -9.12 1.87 3.62
CA ARG A 35 -10.18 1.17 4.36
C ARG A 35 -10.26 -0.32 4.06
N PHE A 36 -9.37 -0.85 3.22
CA PHE A 36 -9.30 -2.26 2.92
C PHE A 36 -8.18 -2.95 3.74
N PRO A 37 -8.41 -4.16 4.29
CA PRO A 37 -9.71 -4.82 4.39
C PRO A 37 -10.65 -4.04 5.31
N ALA A 38 -11.95 -4.23 5.14
CA ALA A 38 -12.94 -3.65 6.04
C ALA A 38 -12.64 -4.15 7.47
N GLN A 39 -12.15 -3.26 8.33
CA GLN A 39 -11.88 -3.59 9.73
C GLN A 39 -13.09 -3.33 10.61
N THR A 40 -13.27 -4.21 11.59
CA THR A 40 -14.32 -4.16 12.61
C THR A 40 -13.85 -3.56 13.93
N ALA A 41 -12.55 -3.23 14.06
CA ALA A 41 -11.99 -2.64 15.28
C ALA A 41 -12.32 -1.14 15.34
N ALA A 42 -12.66 -0.65 16.54
CA ALA A 42 -13.11 0.72 16.73
C ALA A 42 -12.01 1.72 16.33
N ASN A 43 -12.35 2.61 15.39
CA ASN A 43 -11.61 3.83 15.04
C ASN A 43 -10.27 3.68 14.31
N VAL A 44 -9.93 2.49 13.81
CA VAL A 44 -8.72 2.27 13.00
C VAL A 44 -9.06 1.80 11.59
N THR A 45 -8.16 2.07 10.65
CA THR A 45 -8.21 1.55 9.28
C THR A 45 -6.84 1.01 8.93
N ALA A 46 -6.74 -0.07 8.15
CA ALA A 46 -5.44 -0.63 7.78
C ALA A 46 -4.47 0.40 7.14
N GLY A 47 -5.02 1.41 6.46
CA GLY A 47 -4.24 2.39 5.71
C GLY A 47 -3.76 1.83 4.38
N LEU A 48 -2.89 2.57 3.69
CA LEU A 48 -2.43 2.19 2.35
C LEU A 48 -1.37 1.09 2.42
N ASP A 49 -1.29 0.27 1.37
CA ASP A 49 -0.14 -0.60 1.17
C ASP A 49 1.13 0.26 1.02
N LEU A 50 2.10 0.06 1.93
CA LEU A 50 3.30 0.90 1.97
C LEU A 50 4.28 0.62 0.82
N LEU A 51 4.19 -0.55 0.17
CA LEU A 51 5.06 -0.95 -0.95
C LEU A 51 4.45 -0.56 -2.30
N ALA A 52 3.26 -1.07 -2.60
CA ALA A 52 2.64 -0.96 -3.92
C ALA A 52 1.42 -0.02 -3.97
N GLY A 53 0.92 0.43 -2.81
CA GLY A 53 -0.16 1.41 -2.75
C GLY A 53 0.28 2.74 -3.38
N GLN A 54 -0.65 3.43 -4.03
CA GLN A 54 -0.42 4.68 -4.74
C GLN A 54 -1.51 5.69 -4.41
N THR A 55 -1.09 6.95 -4.32
CA THR A 55 -1.94 8.13 -4.27
C THR A 55 -1.73 8.94 -5.55
N SER A 56 -2.75 9.67 -5.99
CA SER A 56 -2.69 10.45 -7.24
C SER A 56 -1.73 11.64 -7.18
N ASP A 57 -1.34 12.06 -5.97
CA ASP A 57 -0.54 13.24 -5.69
C ASP A 57 0.84 12.93 -5.10
N GLU A 58 1.24 11.66 -5.11
CA GLU A 58 2.50 11.17 -4.50
C GLU A 58 2.64 11.50 -3.00
N SER A 59 1.54 11.80 -2.32
CA SER A 59 1.52 12.05 -0.89
C SER A 59 2.11 10.88 -0.09
N PRO A 60 2.72 11.14 1.09
CA PRO A 60 3.18 10.10 1.99
C PRO A 60 2.08 9.08 2.29
N ARG A 61 2.44 7.80 2.28
CA ARG A 61 1.50 6.70 2.54
C ARG A 61 1.60 6.28 4.00
N THR A 62 0.47 6.20 4.67
CA THR A 62 0.40 5.76 6.06
C THR A 62 -0.40 4.47 6.15
N ALA A 63 0.16 3.51 6.89
CA ALA A 63 -0.52 2.29 7.32
C ALA A 63 -0.63 2.29 8.84
N GLN A 64 -1.63 1.57 9.37
CA GLN A 64 -1.78 1.34 10.80
C GLN A 64 -1.51 -0.11 11.16
N ASN A 65 -1.26 -0.37 12.44
CA ASN A 65 -1.15 -1.71 13.01
C ASN A 65 -0.01 -2.56 12.41
N ILE A 66 1.00 -1.92 11.82
CA ILE A 66 2.24 -2.58 11.35
C ILE A 66 3.13 -2.97 12.54
N ILE A 67 3.15 -2.14 13.59
CA ILE A 67 3.98 -2.34 14.77
C ILE A 67 3.20 -3.18 15.78
N PRO A 68 3.73 -4.33 16.23
CA PRO A 68 3.04 -5.20 17.18
C PRO A 68 3.12 -4.59 18.59
N LEU A 69 2.08 -3.84 18.95
CA LEU A 69 1.93 -3.23 20.29
C LEU A 69 0.99 -4.04 21.20
N GLY A 70 0.79 -5.33 20.90
CA GLY A 70 -0.18 -6.19 21.58
C GLY A 70 -1.63 -5.95 21.14
N SER A 71 -2.58 -6.58 21.83
CA SER A 71 -4.00 -6.55 21.44
C SER A 71 -4.64 -5.16 21.55
N GLU A 72 -4.18 -4.29 22.46
CA GLU A 72 -4.70 -2.92 22.59
C GLU A 72 -4.27 -2.02 21.44
N GLY A 73 -3.06 -2.25 20.92
CA GLY A 73 -2.47 -1.48 19.84
C GLY A 73 -3.17 -1.65 18.49
N ASN A 74 -4.13 -2.57 18.36
CA ASN A 74 -4.97 -2.70 17.16
C ASN A 74 -6.14 -1.71 17.14
N THR A 75 -6.42 -1.02 18.24
CA THR A 75 -7.46 0.03 18.36
C THR A 75 -6.86 1.43 18.49
N ASP A 76 -5.54 1.55 18.59
CA ASP A 76 -4.86 2.83 18.72
C ASP A 76 -4.73 3.51 17.34
N PRO A 77 -5.40 4.65 17.09
CA PRO A 77 -5.28 5.36 15.82
C PRO A 77 -3.88 5.94 15.58
N ASN A 78 -3.02 5.99 16.62
CA ASN A 78 -1.67 6.51 16.53
C ASN A 78 -0.62 5.43 16.21
N ASN A 79 -0.98 4.15 16.23
CA ASN A 79 -0.11 3.05 15.82
C ASN A 79 0.06 3.04 14.29
N THR A 80 0.81 4.02 13.80
CA THR A 80 0.96 4.36 12.39
C THR A 80 2.41 4.23 11.95
N LEU A 81 2.60 3.84 10.70
CA LEU A 81 3.88 3.90 10.00
C LEU A 81 3.70 4.64 8.68
N THR A 82 4.53 5.64 8.44
CA THR A 82 4.47 6.48 7.23
C THR A 82 5.69 6.26 6.34
N ALA A 83 5.44 5.90 5.08
CA ALA A 83 6.41 5.94 4.01
C ALA A 83 6.39 7.33 3.34
N PHE A 84 7.42 8.14 3.62
CA PHE A 84 7.54 9.50 3.08
C PHE A 84 7.93 9.55 1.59
N GLN A 85 8.39 8.44 1.03
CA GLN A 85 8.74 8.31 -0.39
C GLN A 85 8.24 6.95 -0.93
N PRO A 86 7.91 6.85 -2.22
CA PRO A 86 7.64 5.57 -2.87
C PRO A 86 8.86 4.65 -2.85
N PHE A 87 8.68 3.39 -2.42
CA PHE A 87 9.68 2.35 -2.61
C PHE A 87 9.62 1.77 -4.03
N ILE A 88 8.44 1.78 -4.63
CA ILE A 88 8.17 1.33 -6.00
C ILE A 88 7.68 2.53 -6.81
N VAL A 89 8.33 2.79 -7.94
CA VAL A 89 7.95 3.83 -8.90
C VAL A 89 7.65 3.15 -10.23
N PRO A 90 6.39 3.13 -10.71
CA PRO A 90 6.08 2.62 -12.04
C PRO A 90 6.68 3.53 -13.11
N LEU A 91 7.40 2.95 -14.06
CA LEU A 91 8.03 3.69 -15.17
C LEU A 91 7.26 3.57 -16.49
N GLY A 92 6.04 3.02 -16.44
CA GLY A 92 5.19 2.75 -17.60
C GLY A 92 4.76 1.29 -17.68
N SER A 93 3.73 1.03 -18.47
CA SER A 93 3.25 -0.31 -18.82
C SER A 93 2.41 -0.24 -20.09
N VAL A 94 2.16 -1.39 -20.70
CA VAL A 94 1.15 -1.57 -21.75
C VAL A 94 0.07 -2.46 -21.15
N GLN A 95 -1.21 -2.17 -21.41
CA GLN A 95 -2.33 -2.99 -20.95
C GLN A 95 -2.65 -4.09 -21.97
#